data_AF-A0A850CG64-F1
#
_entry.id   AF-A0A850CG64-F1
#
_cell.length_a   1.000
_cell.length_b   1.000
_cell.length_c   1.000
_cell.angle_alpha   90.00
_cell.angle_beta   90.00
_cell.angle_gamma   90.00
#
_symmetry.space_group_name_H-M   'P 1'
#
loop_
_entity.id
_entity.type
_entity.pdbx_description
1 polymer ?
#
loop_
_entity_poly.entity_id
_entity_poly.type
_entity_poly.pdbx_seq_one_letter_code
_entity_poly.pdbx_strand_id
1 'polypeptide(L)'
;MPNGYARISVDGERQYAHRVAYEAFVAPIPAGLVIDHLCRNRGCVNPDHLDAVTQRVNVLRGESHAAARARQVACIRGHRFDHANTYRATNGTRKCRRCRANARSRARSRQGVTCAAA
;
A
#
# COMPACT_ATOMS: atom_id res chain seq x y z
N MET A 1 10.49 -14.84 -16.80
CA MET A 1 9.01 -14.84 -16.65
C MET A 1 8.53 -13.39 -16.48
N PRO A 2 7.57 -12.90 -17.29
CA PRO A 2 7.22 -11.47 -17.35
C PRO A 2 6.76 -10.82 -16.03
N ASN A 3 6.29 -11.59 -15.05
CA ASN A 3 5.76 -11.10 -13.77
C ASN A 3 6.48 -11.67 -12.51
N GLY A 4 7.50 -12.50 -12.71
CA GLY A 4 8.31 -13.12 -11.65
C GLY A 4 7.69 -14.32 -10.94
N TYR A 5 6.44 -14.70 -11.24
CA TYR A 5 5.77 -15.82 -10.58
C TYR A 5 5.99 -17.13 -11.33
N ALA A 6 6.44 -18.15 -10.61
CA ALA A 6 6.51 -19.51 -11.11
C ALA A 6 5.09 -20.10 -11.31
N ARG A 7 4.91 -20.87 -12.38
CA ARG A 7 3.65 -21.54 -12.74
C ARG A 7 3.91 -22.98 -13.12
N ILE A 8 2.98 -23.85 -12.78
CA ILE A 8 3.02 -25.30 -13.08
C ILE A 8 1.67 -25.73 -13.66
N SER A 9 1.65 -26.90 -14.29
CA SER A 9 0.42 -27.56 -14.73
C SER A 9 0.03 -28.61 -13.70
N VAL A 10 -1.20 -28.56 -13.20
CA VAL A 10 -1.78 -29.56 -12.29
C VAL A 10 -3.13 -29.93 -12.87
N ASP A 11 -3.35 -31.20 -13.16
CA ASP A 11 -4.56 -31.73 -13.82
C ASP A 11 -4.90 -31.02 -15.14
N GLY A 12 -3.88 -30.63 -15.90
CA GLY A 12 -4.03 -29.91 -17.18
C GLY A 12 -4.22 -28.39 -17.03
N GLU A 13 -4.37 -27.89 -15.81
CA GLU A 13 -4.64 -26.47 -15.53
C GLU A 13 -3.38 -25.71 -15.08
N ARG A 14 -3.18 -24.50 -15.62
CA ARG A 14 -2.02 -23.65 -15.30
C ARG A 14 -2.21 -22.92 -13.97
N GLN A 15 -1.60 -23.42 -12.91
CA GLN A 15 -1.69 -22.84 -11.58
C GLN A 15 -0.41 -22.09 -11.15
N TYR A 16 -0.49 -21.28 -10.10
CA TYR A 16 0.68 -20.63 -9.50
C TYR A 16 1.41 -21.61 -8.59
N ALA A 17 2.71 -21.81 -8.85
CA ALA A 17 3.49 -22.85 -8.19
C ALA A 17 3.53 -22.68 -6.66
N HIS A 18 3.63 -21.44 -6.18
CA HIS A 18 3.66 -21.14 -4.75
C HIS A 18 2.30 -21.40 -4.06
N ARG A 19 1.17 -21.27 -4.77
CA ARG A 19 -0.15 -21.60 -4.20
C ARG A 19 -0.32 -23.10 -4.05
N VAL A 20 0.06 -23.84 -5.10
CA VAL A 20 0.05 -25.31 -5.06
C VAL A 20 0.96 -25.83 -3.95
N ALA A 21 2.17 -25.27 -3.82
CA ALA A 21 3.09 -25.66 -2.74
C ALA A 21 2.49 -25.36 -1.35
N TYR A 22 1.89 -24.19 -1.15
CA TYR A 22 1.24 -23.86 0.12
C TYR A 22 0.09 -24.83 0.45
N GLU A 23 -0.78 -25.13 -0.51
CA GLU A 23 -1.94 -26.02 -0.29
C GLU A 23 -1.51 -27.47 -0.05
N ALA A 24 -0.44 -27.92 -0.69
CA ALA A 24 0.09 -29.28 -0.54
C ALA A 24 0.81 -29.51 0.80
N PHE A 25 1.49 -28.50 1.35
CA PHE A 25 2.38 -28.67 2.50
C PHE A 25 1.95 -27.92 3.77
N VAL A 26 1.05 -26.95 3.68
CA VAL A 26 0.63 -26.11 4.81
C VAL A 26 -0.86 -26.31 5.11
N ALA A 27 -1.72 -25.79 4.25
CA ALA A 27 -3.18 -25.85 4.42
C ALA A 27 -3.90 -25.33 3.16
N PRO A 28 -5.17 -25.70 2.94
CA PRO A 28 -6.02 -25.05 1.94
C PRO A 28 -6.03 -23.53 2.12
N ILE A 29 -5.96 -22.76 1.03
CA ILE A 29 -5.97 -21.28 1.11
C ILE A 29 -7.39 -20.82 1.44
N PRO A 30 -7.64 -20.17 2.60
CA PRO A 30 -8.97 -19.70 2.95
C PRO A 30 -9.50 -18.66 1.97
N ALA A 31 -10.83 -18.63 1.80
CA ALA A 31 -11.48 -17.66 0.92
C ALA A 31 -11.14 -16.21 1.33
N GLY A 32 -10.79 -15.38 0.34
CA GLY A 32 -10.41 -13.99 0.55
C GLY A 32 -8.95 -13.76 1.00
N LEU A 33 -8.17 -14.83 1.19
CA LEU A 33 -6.73 -14.72 1.45
C LEU A 33 -5.91 -14.91 0.18
N VAL A 34 -4.72 -14.31 0.20
CA VAL A 34 -3.70 -14.38 -0.84
C VAL A 34 -2.38 -14.82 -0.23
N ILE A 35 -1.51 -15.44 -1.04
CA ILE A 35 -0.19 -15.84 -0.57
C ILE A 35 0.79 -14.66 -0.66
N ASP A 36 1.40 -14.30 0.46
CA ASP A 36 2.48 -13.33 0.59
C ASP A 36 3.83 -14.06 0.63
N HIS A 37 4.77 -13.64 -0.22
CA HIS A 37 6.16 -14.08 -0.17
C HIS A 37 6.91 -13.27 0.89
N LEU A 38 7.14 -13.87 2.05
CA LEU A 38 7.93 -13.26 3.13
C LEU A 38 9.36 -12.92 2.65
N CYS A 39 9.92 -13.76 1.78
CA CYS A 39 11.23 -13.59 1.17
C CYS A 39 11.29 -12.58 0.01
N ARG A 40 10.15 -12.01 -0.41
CA ARG A 40 10.00 -11.10 -1.57
C ARG A 40 10.47 -11.65 -2.93
N ASN A 41 10.83 -12.93 -3.00
CA ASN A 41 11.12 -13.64 -4.24
C ASN A 41 9.85 -14.31 -4.77
N ARG A 42 9.25 -13.73 -5.81
CA ARG A 42 7.99 -14.21 -6.42
C ARG A 42 8.08 -15.61 -7.04
N GLY A 43 9.29 -16.09 -7.34
CA GLY A 43 9.55 -17.43 -7.85
C GLY A 43 9.71 -18.48 -6.76
N CYS A 44 9.80 -18.08 -5.49
CA CYS A 44 9.97 -19.00 -4.37
C CYS A 44 8.70 -19.82 -4.12
N VAL A 45 8.89 -21.12 -3.88
CA VAL A 45 7.83 -22.09 -3.58
C VAL A 45 8.03 -22.77 -2.23
N ASN A 46 9.06 -22.40 -1.47
CA ASN A 46 9.29 -22.96 -0.14
C ASN A 46 8.12 -22.59 0.79
N PRO A 47 7.35 -23.55 1.32
CA PRO A 47 6.21 -23.28 2.21
C PRO A 47 6.53 -22.37 3.39
N ASP A 48 7.73 -22.49 3.98
CA ASP A 48 8.17 -21.67 5.13
C ASP A 48 8.32 -20.18 4.79
N HIS A 49 8.40 -19.84 3.50
CA HIS A 49 8.51 -18.46 3.01
C HIS A 49 7.17 -17.88 2.56
N LEU A 50 6.06 -18.61 2.77
CA LEU A 50 4.73 -18.26 2.30
C LEU A 50 3.78 -18.06 3.49
N ASP A 51 2.92 -17.05 3.40
CA ASP A 51 1.93 -16.74 4.43
C ASP A 51 0.57 -16.44 3.77
N ALA A 52 -0.50 -17.06 4.24
CA ALA A 52 -1.86 -16.77 3.78
C ALA A 52 -2.41 -15.55 4.52
N VAL A 53 -2.47 -14.42 3.82
CA VAL A 53 -2.85 -13.14 4.41
C VAL A 53 -3.92 -12.42 3.61
N THR A 54 -4.55 -11.42 4.22
CA THR A 54 -5.46 -10.56 3.46
C THR A 54 -4.70 -9.75 2.41
N GLN A 55 -5.39 -9.37 1.33
CA GLN A 55 -4.82 -8.49 0.30
C GLN A 55 -4.24 -7.20 0.88
N ARG A 56 -4.88 -6.65 1.91
CA ARG A 56 -4.40 -5.46 2.62
C ARG A 56 -3.03 -5.70 3.26
N VAL A 57 -2.85 -6.82 3.96
CA VAL A 57 -1.58 -7.15 4.63
C VAL A 57 -0.49 -7.36 3.59
N ASN A 58 -0.75 -8.13 2.53
CA ASN A 58 0.21 -8.34 1.43
C ASN A 58 0.68 -7.00 0.83
N VAL A 59 -0.27 -6.10 0.51
CA VAL A 59 0.06 -4.77 -0.05
C VAL A 59 0.87 -3.93 0.93
N LEU A 60 0.52 -3.93 2.22
CA LEU A 60 1.19 -3.12 3.24
C LEU A 60 2.58 -3.66 3.62
N ARG A 61 2.82 -4.96 3.49
CA ARG A 61 4.15 -5.56 3.70
C ARG A 61 5.06 -5.35 2.48
N GLY A 62 4.50 -5.23 1.27
CA GLY A 62 5.27 -4.97 0.03
C GLY A 62 5.85 -3.55 -0.11
N GLU A 63 6.26 -3.20 -1.33
CA GLU A 63 6.95 -1.94 -1.67
C GLU A 63 6.10 -0.96 -2.50
N SER A 64 4.78 -1.19 -2.55
CA SER A 64 3.87 -0.32 -3.29
C SER A 64 3.88 1.12 -2.77
N HIS A 65 3.47 2.08 -3.60
CA HIS A 65 3.25 3.46 -3.16
C HIS A 65 2.28 3.54 -1.97
N ALA A 66 1.27 2.66 -1.92
CA ALA A 66 0.35 2.59 -0.79
C ALA A 66 1.07 2.21 0.51
N ALA A 67 1.96 1.20 0.47
CA ALA A 67 2.78 0.80 1.62
C ALA A 67 3.73 1.91 2.06
N ALA A 68 4.46 2.51 1.13
CA ALA A 68 5.36 3.63 1.41
C ALA A 68 4.62 4.81 2.06
N ARG A 69 3.43 5.16 1.53
CA ARG A 69 2.57 6.21 2.10
C ARG A 69 1.99 5.84 3.45
N ALA A 70 1.71 4.57 3.73
CA ALA A 70 1.23 4.10 5.02
C ALA A 70 2.34 4.22 6.09
N ARG A 71 3.58 3.84 5.75
CA ARG A 71 4.77 3.92 6.62
C ARG A 71 5.25 5.36 6.88
N GLN A 72 4.87 6.31 6.02
CA GLN A 72 5.28 7.70 6.16
C GLN A 72 4.88 8.29 7.53
N VAL A 73 5.86 8.80 8.28
CA VAL A 73 5.66 9.43 9.61
C VAL A 73 5.48 10.95 9.56
N ALA A 74 5.85 11.58 8.45
CA ALA A 74 5.74 13.03 8.26
C ALA A 74 5.35 13.38 6.82
N CYS A 75 4.67 14.49 6.61
CA CYS A 75 4.32 14.93 5.26
C CYS A 75 5.57 15.40 4.49
N ILE A 76 5.42 15.68 3.18
CA ILE A 76 6.51 16.17 2.31
C ILE A 76 7.18 17.49 2.77
N ARG A 77 6.58 18.18 3.75
CA ARG A 77 7.09 19.43 4.34
C ARG A 77 7.68 19.22 5.74
N GLY A 78 7.89 17.96 6.15
CA GLY A 78 8.44 17.62 7.47
C GLY A 78 7.44 17.62 8.63
N HIS A 79 6.19 18.04 8.45
CA HIS A 79 5.23 18.00 9.56
C HIS A 79 4.84 16.56 9.92
N ARG A 80 4.95 16.20 11.20
CA ARG A 80 4.62 14.86 11.71
C ARG A 80 3.16 14.50 11.49
N PHE A 81 2.89 13.24 11.18
CA PHE A 81 1.55 12.67 11.15
C PHE A 81 1.22 12.06 12.52
N ASP A 82 0.55 12.85 13.36
CA ASP A 82 -0.02 12.43 14.64
C ASP A 82 -1.52 12.69 14.67
N HIS A 83 -2.20 12.39 15.79
CA HIS A 83 -3.64 12.62 15.91
C HIS A 83 -4.03 14.10 15.71
N ALA A 84 -3.20 15.05 16.17
CA ALA A 84 -3.46 16.49 16.10
C ALA A 84 -3.25 17.08 14.69
N ASN A 85 -2.33 16.55 13.90
CA ASN A 85 -1.93 17.09 12.61
C ASN A 85 -2.37 16.23 11.40
N THR A 86 -3.00 15.08 11.64
CA THR A 86 -3.48 14.16 10.61
C THR A 86 -4.99 14.15 10.46
N TYR A 87 -5.49 14.38 9.27
CA TYR A 87 -6.90 14.14 8.92
C TYR A 87 -7.04 13.27 7.68
N ARG A 88 -8.18 12.60 7.53
CA ARG A 88 -8.54 11.86 6.31
C ARG A 88 -9.47 12.72 5.47
N ALA A 89 -9.14 12.89 4.20
CA ALA A 89 -10.02 13.54 3.24
C ALA A 89 -11.14 12.57 2.80
N THR A 90 -12.18 13.11 2.14
CA THR A 90 -13.31 12.34 1.60
C THR A 90 -12.87 11.24 0.63
N ASN A 91 -11.78 11.45 -0.11
CA ASN A 91 -11.15 10.45 -0.97
C ASN A 91 -10.31 9.40 -0.21
N GLY A 92 -10.44 9.31 1.12
CA GLY A 92 -9.70 8.39 1.98
C GLY A 92 -8.22 8.72 2.20
N THR A 93 -7.66 9.70 1.47
CA THR A 93 -6.23 10.02 1.57
C THR A 93 -5.91 10.77 2.86
N ARG A 94 -4.77 10.42 3.46
CA ARG A 94 -4.22 11.09 4.64
C ARG A 94 -3.63 12.45 4.26
N LYS A 95 -4.01 13.50 4.97
CA LYS A 95 -3.57 14.88 4.74
C LYS A 95 -3.08 15.54 6.03
N CYS A 96 -2.22 16.53 5.88
CA CYS A 96 -1.62 17.28 6.99
C CYS A 96 -2.41 18.56 7.27
N ARG A 97 -2.90 18.73 8.51
CA ARG A 97 -3.66 19.91 8.94
C ARG A 97 -2.84 21.19 8.84
N ARG A 98 -1.57 21.18 9.25
CA ARG A 98 -0.65 22.34 9.13
C ARG A 98 -0.46 22.77 7.67
N CYS A 99 -0.27 21.82 6.76
CA CYS A 99 -0.19 22.12 5.33
C CYS A 99 -1.48 22.77 4.79
N ARG A 100 -2.65 22.30 5.24
CA ARG A 100 -3.95 22.88 4.88
C ARG A 100 -4.08 24.31 5.40
N ALA A 101 -3.69 24.56 6.65
CA ALA A 101 -3.71 25.89 7.24
C ALA A 101 -2.81 26.87 6.47
N ASN A 102 -1.56 26.47 6.19
CA ASN A 102 -0.61 27.30 5.43
C ASN A 102 -1.13 27.65 4.02
N ALA A 103 -1.76 26.68 3.35
CA ALA A 103 -2.38 26.92 2.03
C ALA A 103 -3.54 27.92 2.12
N ARG A 104 -4.39 27.81 3.16
CA ARG A 104 -5.50 28.74 3.40
C ARG A 104 -5.01 30.16 3.67
N SER A 105 -3.96 30.33 4.47
CA SER A 105 -3.36 31.65 4.73
C SER A 105 -2.85 32.30 3.45
N ARG A 106 -2.14 31.55 2.60
CA ARG A 106 -1.64 32.05 1.30
C ARG A 106 -2.76 32.48 0.36
N ALA A 107 -3.86 31.72 0.30
CA ALA A 107 -5.00 32.07 -0.53
C ALA A 107 -5.65 33.40 -0.10
N ARG A 108 -5.80 33.62 1.22
CA ARG A 108 -6.31 34.87 1.79
C ARG A 108 -5.41 36.06 1.47
N SER A 109 -4.09 35.92 1.64
CA SER A 109 -3.13 36.98 1.32
C SER A 109 -3.14 37.36 -0.16
N ARG A 110 -3.43 36.42 -1.06
CA ARG A 110 -3.55 36.71 -2.51
C ARG A 110 -4.85 37.43 -2.88
N GLN A 111 -5.95 37.15 -2.18
CA GLN A 111 -7.24 37.80 -2.40
C GLN A 111 -7.31 39.23 -1.82
N GLY A 112 -6.44 39.56 -0.86
CA GLY A 112 -6.29 40.94 -0.35
C GLY A 112 -5.53 41.89 -1.29
N VAL A 113 -4.99 41.40 -2.42
CA VAL A 113 -4.18 42.20 -3.36
C VAL A 113 -5.00 42.67 -4.58
N THR A 114 -6.29 42.31 -4.69
CA THR A 114 -7.11 42.60 -5.90
C THR A 114 -8.06 43.81 -5.78
N CYS A 115 -7.77 44.81 -4.94
CA CYS A 115 -8.51 46.08 -4.95
C CYS A 115 -7.55 47.28 -4.84
N ALA A 116 -6.91 47.63 -5.94
CA ALA A 116 -6.44 48.99 -6.23
C ALA A 116 -6.46 49.16 -7.77
N ALA A 117 -7.66 49.24 -8.33
CA ALA A 117 -7.85 49.81 -9.67
C ALA A 117 -8.00 51.32 -9.46
N ALA A 118 -7.03 52.07 -9.99
CA ALA A 118 -7.05 53.52 -10.10
C ALA A 118 -8.09 53.98 -11.14
#